data_AF-A0A8J7WP91-F1
#
_entry.id   AF-A0A8J7WP91-F1
#
_cell.length_a   1.000
_cell.length_b   1.000
_cell.length_c   1.000
_cell.angle_alpha   90.00
_cell.angle_beta   90.00
_cell.angle_gamma   90.00
#
_symmetry.space_group_name_H-M   'P 1'
#
loop_
_entity.id
_entity.type
_entity.pdbx_description
1 polymer ?
#
loop_
_entity_poly.entity_id
_entity_poly.type
_entity_poly.pdbx_seq_one_letter_code
_entity_poly.pdbx_strand_id
1 'polypeptide(L)'
;MNRDEVDAAMFDEAGEDELLLAAMMRLGAAGGSIGAGIGGSITGQHGLGAAGGRGGARGAARGYKWTKKDVSTGAVSLDGPIGTAAHTVAETLATVGEPVGTQTREDGAIALRAMLGVGLGGLNPVVVTAVLSPARDGSVQVALRTAGREGLIKRHPADKALAKVIAALNDRRRGPDVVA
;
A
#
# COMPACT_ATOMS: atom_id res chain seq x y z
N MET A 1 21.89 11.20 -13.86
CA MET A 1 20.85 10.83 -12.88
C MET A 1 20.64 9.35 -12.99
N ASN A 2 20.85 8.60 -11.92
CA ASN A 2 20.73 7.15 -11.92
C ASN A 2 19.24 6.76 -11.88
N ARG A 3 18.88 5.56 -12.38
CA ARG A 3 17.49 5.09 -12.41
C ARG A 3 16.85 5.09 -11.02
N ASP A 4 17.64 4.75 -10.00
CA ASP A 4 17.20 4.72 -8.61
C ASP A 4 16.86 6.12 -8.08
N GLU A 5 17.58 7.16 -8.52
CA GLU A 5 17.29 8.55 -8.14
C GLU A 5 16.00 9.06 -8.82
N VAL A 6 15.78 8.64 -10.07
CA VAL A 6 14.55 8.96 -10.82
C VAL A 6 13.35 8.29 -10.17
N ASP A 7 13.46 7.01 -9.81
CA ASP A 7 12.39 6.27 -9.13
C ASP A 7 12.13 6.83 -7.72
N ALA A 8 13.18 7.19 -6.96
CA ALA A 8 13.02 7.80 -5.64
C ALA A 8 12.31 9.17 -5.70
N ALA A 9 12.70 10.02 -6.65
CA ALA A 9 12.02 11.30 -6.89
C ALA A 9 10.60 11.11 -7.42
N MET A 10 10.39 10.09 -8.26
CA MET A 10 9.10 9.79 -8.85
C MET A 10 8.11 9.19 -7.84
N PHE A 11 8.54 8.46 -6.81
CA PHE A 11 7.62 7.77 -5.90
C PHE A 11 7.61 8.28 -4.45
N ASP A 12 8.42 9.29 -4.11
CA ASP A 12 8.57 9.83 -2.75
C ASP A 12 8.72 8.72 -1.70
N GLU A 13 9.92 8.13 -1.70
CA GLU A 13 10.23 6.98 -0.85
C GLU A 13 10.16 7.28 0.65
N ALA A 14 10.43 8.52 1.06
CA ALA A 14 10.34 8.94 2.45
C ALA A 14 8.90 8.90 2.95
N GLY A 15 7.96 9.47 2.20
CA GLY A 15 6.53 9.40 2.52
C GLY A 15 5.99 7.98 2.49
N GLU A 16 6.49 7.13 1.59
CA GLU A 16 6.20 5.69 1.58
C GLU A 16 6.61 5.01 2.89
N ASP A 17 7.85 5.21 3.35
CA ASP A 17 8.36 4.59 4.58
C ASP A 17 7.61 5.06 5.84
N GLU A 18 7.22 6.34 5.90
CA GLU A 18 6.41 6.88 6.99
C GLU A 18 5.04 6.20 7.07
N LEU A 19 4.39 5.99 5.91
CA LEU A 19 3.10 5.32 5.82
C LEU A 19 3.19 3.85 6.24
N LEU A 20 4.21 3.12 5.77
CA LEU A 20 4.41 1.73 6.19
C LEU A 20 4.66 1.63 7.70
N LEU A 21 5.53 2.50 8.24
CA LEU A 21 5.84 2.51 9.67
C LEU A 21 4.58 2.79 10.49
N ALA A 22 3.80 3.81 10.11
CA ALA A 22 2.55 4.15 10.78
C ALA A 22 1.54 2.99 10.74
N ALA A 23 1.38 2.34 9.58
CA ALA A 23 0.50 1.19 9.41
C ALA A 23 0.92 0.01 10.30
N MET A 24 2.21 -0.32 10.33
CA MET A 24 2.75 -1.36 11.22
C MET A 24 2.55 -1.02 12.69
N MET A 25 2.78 0.23 13.09
CA MET A 25 2.55 0.68 14.46
C MET A 25 1.08 0.59 14.86
N ARG A 26 0.15 0.97 13.98
CA ARG A 26 -1.30 0.83 14.19
C ARG A 26 -1.71 -0.64 14.34
N LEU A 27 -1.16 -1.52 13.51
CA LEU A 27 -1.42 -2.95 13.59
C LEU A 27 -0.85 -3.56 14.89
N GLY A 28 0.39 -3.20 15.23
CA GLY A 28 1.01 -3.59 16.49
C GLY A 28 0.20 -3.14 17.70
N ALA A 29 -0.31 -1.91 17.68
CA ALA A 29 -1.17 -1.39 18.74
C ALA A 29 -2.48 -2.18 18.87
N ALA A 30 -3.12 -2.51 17.75
CA ALA A 30 -4.34 -3.33 17.76
C ALA A 30 -4.07 -4.72 18.36
N GLY A 31 -3.01 -5.41 17.90
CA GLY A 31 -2.64 -6.73 18.43
C GLY A 31 -2.23 -6.69 19.90
N GLY A 32 -1.47 -5.68 20.31
CA GLY A 32 -1.05 -5.49 21.69
C GLY A 32 -2.21 -5.22 22.66
N SER A 33 -3.20 -4.43 22.23
CA SER A 33 -4.42 -4.17 23.02
C SER A 33 -5.25 -5.45 23.21
N ILE A 34 -5.39 -6.26 22.16
CA ILE A 34 -6.11 -7.55 22.22
C ILE A 34 -5.39 -8.53 23.15
N GLY A 35 -4.07 -8.70 22.97
CA GLY A 35 -3.26 -9.61 23.80
C GLY A 35 -3.30 -9.23 25.28
N ALA A 36 -3.22 -7.94 25.60
CA ALA A 36 -3.31 -7.46 26.97
C ALA A 36 -4.72 -7.58 27.57
N GLY A 37 -5.78 -7.46 26.76
CA GLY A 37 -7.16 -7.71 27.20
C GLY A 37 -7.40 -9.17 27.61
N ILE A 38 -6.89 -10.12 26.82
CA ILE A 38 -6.98 -11.56 27.12
C ILE A 38 -6.07 -11.94 28.29
N GLY A 39 -4.84 -11.42 28.33
CA GLY A 39 -3.94 -11.67 29.46
C GLY A 39 -4.49 -11.10 30.77
N GLY A 40 -5.05 -9.89 30.73
CA GLY A 40 -5.63 -9.21 31.90
C GLY A 40 -6.90 -9.87 32.42
N SER A 41 -7.72 -10.49 31.57
CA SER A 41 -8.89 -11.26 32.03
C SER A 41 -8.51 -12.59 32.70
N ILE A 42 -7.37 -13.18 32.31
CA ILE A 42 -6.83 -14.40 32.95
C ILE A 42 -6.15 -14.06 34.29
N THR A 43 -5.47 -12.91 34.39
CA THR A 43 -4.72 -12.53 35.60
C THR A 43 -5.48 -11.63 36.58
N GLY A 44 -6.72 -11.23 36.24
CA GLY A 44 -7.53 -10.31 37.04
C GLY A 44 -7.08 -8.84 37.00
N GLN A 45 -6.18 -8.48 36.09
CA GLN A 45 -5.68 -7.12 35.91
C GLN A 45 -6.41 -6.40 34.78
N HIS A 46 -7.46 -5.65 35.13
CA HIS A 46 -8.18 -4.78 34.20
C HIS A 46 -7.41 -3.47 33.94
N GLY A 47 -7.49 -2.94 32.71
CA GLY A 47 -6.84 -1.68 32.31
C GLY A 47 -5.52 -1.82 31.55
N LEU A 48 -5.03 -3.06 31.34
CA LEU A 48 -3.78 -3.32 30.61
C LEU A 48 -3.87 -3.08 29.08
N GLY A 49 -5.08 -2.92 28.52
CA GLY A 49 -5.28 -2.75 27.08
C GLY A 49 -4.53 -1.57 26.48
N ALA A 50 -4.54 -0.40 27.13
CA ALA A 50 -3.81 0.78 26.66
C ALA A 50 -2.28 0.62 26.77
N ALA A 51 -1.80 -0.09 27.79
CA ALA A 51 -0.38 -0.42 27.94
C ALA A 51 0.07 -1.44 26.89
N GLY A 52 -0.78 -2.45 26.61
CA GLY A 52 -0.61 -3.43 25.55
C GLY A 52 -0.52 -2.78 24.17
N GLY A 53 -1.41 -1.85 23.85
CA GLY A 53 -1.38 -1.12 22.58
C GLY A 53 -0.10 -0.30 22.39
N ARG A 54 0.37 0.42 23.42
CA ARG A 54 1.67 1.13 23.34
C ARG A 54 2.84 0.18 23.17
N GLY A 55 2.85 -0.94 23.91
CA GLY A 55 3.87 -1.99 23.80
C GLY A 55 3.91 -2.60 22.40
N GLY A 56 2.75 -2.92 21.84
CA GLY A 56 2.60 -3.46 20.49
C GLY A 56 3.06 -2.49 19.40
N ALA A 57 2.70 -1.20 19.48
CA ALA A 57 3.17 -0.18 18.55
C ALA A 57 4.71 -0.04 18.58
N ARG A 58 5.31 0.00 19.77
CA ARG A 58 6.77 0.07 19.95
C ARG A 58 7.47 -1.18 19.41
N GLY A 59 6.90 -2.36 19.67
CA GLY A 59 7.38 -3.63 19.13
C GLY A 59 7.38 -3.64 17.61
N ALA A 60 6.28 -3.18 17.00
CA ALA A 60 6.17 -3.05 15.55
C ALA A 60 7.17 -2.05 14.96
N ALA A 61 7.34 -0.87 15.56
CA ALA A 61 8.34 0.10 15.12
C ALA A 61 9.78 -0.45 15.22
N ARG A 62 10.07 -1.26 16.23
CA ARG A 62 11.37 -1.93 16.36
C ARG A 62 11.54 -3.02 15.30
N GLY A 63 10.52 -3.84 15.08
CA GLY A 63 10.50 -4.86 14.03
C GLY A 63 10.62 -4.27 12.63
N TYR A 64 10.02 -3.10 12.38
CA TYR A 64 10.16 -2.36 11.14
C TYR A 64 11.64 -2.14 10.80
N LYS A 65 12.44 -1.64 11.74
CA LYS A 65 13.88 -1.40 11.52
C LYS A 65 14.68 -2.66 11.18
N TRP A 66 14.19 -3.84 11.55
CA TRP A 66 14.94 -5.11 11.45
C TRP A 66 14.44 -5.98 10.29
N THR A 67 13.29 -5.66 9.72
CA THR A 67 12.76 -6.32 8.52
C THR A 67 13.38 -5.71 7.27
N LYS A 68 13.43 -6.46 6.17
CA LYS A 68 13.92 -5.93 4.89
C LYS A 68 12.77 -5.21 4.17
N LYS A 69 13.07 -4.08 3.51
CA LYS A 69 12.13 -3.46 2.56
C LYS A 69 12.01 -4.35 1.33
N ASP A 70 10.79 -4.62 0.93
CA ASP A 70 10.46 -5.32 -0.31
C ASP A 70 9.75 -4.33 -1.24
N VAL A 71 10.19 -4.25 -2.49
CA VAL A 71 9.72 -3.26 -3.46
C VAL A 71 9.52 -3.93 -4.80
N SER A 72 8.40 -3.65 -5.44
CA SER A 72 8.10 -4.13 -6.79
C SER A 72 7.46 -3.03 -7.61
N THR A 73 7.86 -2.93 -8.88
CA THR A 73 7.38 -1.92 -9.83
C THR A 73 6.77 -2.56 -11.06
N GLY A 74 5.80 -1.89 -11.67
CA GLY A 74 5.14 -2.31 -12.89
C GLY A 74 4.53 -1.12 -13.61
N ALA A 75 3.97 -1.34 -14.79
CA ALA A 75 3.28 -0.30 -15.53
C ALA A 75 2.07 -0.87 -16.28
N VAL A 76 1.04 -0.04 -16.43
CA VAL A 76 -0.17 -0.33 -17.21
C VAL A 76 -0.52 0.92 -18.01
N SER A 77 -0.95 0.75 -19.26
CA SER A 77 -1.51 1.84 -20.06
C SER A 77 -3.04 1.79 -20.00
N LEU A 78 -3.66 2.94 -19.78
CA LEU A 78 -5.11 3.14 -19.80
C LEU A 78 -5.49 4.10 -20.92
N ASP A 79 -6.58 3.80 -21.60
CA ASP A 79 -7.08 4.63 -22.69
C ASP A 79 -7.86 5.84 -22.17
N GLY A 80 -7.77 6.96 -22.90
CA GLY A 80 -8.56 8.16 -22.63
C GLY A 80 -7.86 9.21 -21.76
N PRO A 81 -8.58 10.28 -21.39
CA PRO A 81 -7.99 11.43 -20.69
C PRO A 81 -7.49 11.07 -19.28
N ILE A 82 -6.46 11.79 -18.81
CA ILE A 82 -5.85 11.57 -17.49
C ILE A 82 -6.85 11.64 -16.33
N GLY A 83 -7.88 12.48 -16.41
CA GLY A 83 -8.92 12.56 -15.38
C GLY A 83 -9.74 11.27 -15.27
N THR A 84 -10.13 10.68 -16.41
CA THR A 84 -10.86 9.41 -16.46
C THR A 84 -9.98 8.26 -15.96
N ALA A 85 -8.72 8.20 -16.42
CA ALA A 85 -7.76 7.20 -15.95
C ALA A 85 -7.49 7.32 -14.44
N ALA A 86 -7.34 8.54 -13.92
CA ALA A 86 -7.15 8.78 -12.49
C ALA A 86 -8.35 8.30 -11.67
N HIS A 87 -9.57 8.53 -12.17
CA HIS A 87 -10.78 8.02 -11.51
C HIS A 87 -10.81 6.48 -11.49
N THR A 88 -10.53 5.83 -12.62
CA THR A 88 -10.46 4.36 -12.69
C THR A 88 -9.40 3.78 -11.74
N VAL A 89 -8.21 4.38 -11.68
CA VAL A 89 -7.15 3.94 -10.78
C VAL A 89 -7.56 4.19 -9.32
N ALA A 90 -8.14 5.34 -8.99
CA ALA A 90 -8.59 5.65 -7.63
C ALA A 90 -9.65 4.65 -7.14
N GLU A 91 -10.66 4.34 -7.96
CA GLU A 91 -11.67 3.33 -7.63
C GLU A 91 -11.06 1.92 -7.47
N THR A 92 -10.12 1.58 -8.35
CA THR A 92 -9.43 0.29 -8.29
C THR A 92 -8.66 0.17 -6.98
N LEU A 93 -7.87 1.19 -6.62
CA LEU A 93 -7.14 1.23 -5.36
C LEU A 93 -8.06 1.17 -4.14
N ALA A 94 -9.19 1.88 -4.17
CA ALA A 94 -10.21 1.83 -3.12
C ALA A 94 -10.90 0.47 -3.00
N THR A 95 -10.97 -0.30 -4.09
CA THR A 95 -11.53 -1.67 -4.09
C THR A 95 -10.56 -2.66 -3.45
N VAL A 96 -9.25 -2.51 -3.70
CA VAL A 96 -8.25 -3.49 -3.25
C VAL A 96 -7.60 -3.16 -1.90
N GLY A 97 -7.74 -1.92 -1.42
CA GLY A 97 -7.15 -1.39 -0.18
C GLY A 97 -7.76 -0.06 0.28
N GLU A 98 -7.07 0.63 1.20
CA GLU A 98 -7.49 1.89 1.81
C GLU A 98 -6.79 3.08 1.12
N PRO A 99 -7.51 4.00 0.46
CA PRO A 99 -6.92 5.19 -0.13
C PRO A 99 -6.26 6.08 0.93
N VAL A 100 -5.04 6.54 0.64
CA VAL A 100 -4.26 7.40 1.55
C VAL A 100 -4.25 8.84 1.08
N GLY A 101 -4.16 9.06 -0.23
CA GLY A 101 -4.12 10.42 -0.77
C GLY A 101 -3.87 10.49 -2.25
N THR A 102 -4.08 11.70 -2.76
CA THR A 102 -3.89 12.08 -4.16
C THR A 102 -3.04 13.34 -4.21
N GLN A 103 -2.05 13.38 -5.09
CA GLN A 103 -1.20 14.54 -5.31
C GLN A 103 -1.09 14.81 -6.81
N THR A 104 -1.50 16.00 -7.22
CA THR A 104 -1.21 16.52 -8.57
C THR A 104 0.18 17.12 -8.58
N ARG A 105 0.96 16.82 -9.61
CA ARG A 105 2.32 17.32 -9.81
C ARG A 105 2.33 18.48 -10.80
N GLU A 106 3.41 19.26 -10.76
CA GLU A 106 3.59 20.43 -11.61
C GLU A 106 3.68 20.07 -13.11
N ASP A 107 4.14 18.86 -13.42
CA ASP A 107 4.21 18.31 -14.78
C ASP A 107 2.86 17.77 -15.30
N GLY A 108 1.79 17.94 -14.53
CA GLY A 108 0.45 17.43 -14.85
C GLY A 108 0.26 15.95 -14.54
N ALA A 109 1.26 15.26 -13.98
CA ALA A 109 1.10 13.90 -13.50
C ALA A 109 0.25 13.85 -12.22
N ILE A 110 -0.42 12.72 -11.99
CA ILE A 110 -1.23 12.49 -10.79
C ILE A 110 -0.67 11.28 -10.04
N ALA A 111 -0.29 11.46 -8.79
CA ALA A 111 0.11 10.39 -7.90
C ALA A 111 -1.06 10.01 -6.97
N LEU A 112 -1.43 8.74 -6.97
CA LEU A 112 -2.46 8.16 -6.10
C LEU A 112 -1.79 7.14 -5.17
N ARG A 113 -2.11 7.18 -3.88
CA ARG A 113 -1.59 6.24 -2.89
C ARG A 113 -2.70 5.48 -2.17
N ALA A 114 -2.44 4.21 -1.90
CA ALA A 114 -3.30 3.37 -1.08
C ALA A 114 -2.48 2.38 -0.22
N MET A 115 -3.06 1.97 0.91
CA MET A 115 -2.56 0.89 1.76
C MET A 115 -3.28 -0.41 1.41
N LEU A 116 -2.53 -1.45 1.10
CA LEU A 116 -3.03 -2.79 0.85
C LEU A 116 -2.55 -3.75 1.94
N GLY A 117 -3.46 -4.51 2.51
CA GLY A 117 -3.12 -5.65 3.34
C GLY A 117 -2.85 -6.88 2.47
N VAL A 118 -1.67 -7.51 2.63
CA VAL A 118 -1.34 -8.80 1.98
C VAL A 118 -1.03 -9.88 3.01
N GLY A 119 -1.03 -11.13 2.56
CA GLY A 119 -0.80 -12.30 3.43
C GLY A 119 -2.06 -12.71 4.21
N LEU A 120 -1.87 -13.60 5.19
CA LEU A 120 -2.97 -14.15 5.98
C LEU A 120 -3.69 -13.03 6.76
N GLY A 121 -4.99 -12.88 6.54
CA GLY A 121 -5.80 -11.84 7.18
C GLY A 121 -5.48 -10.41 6.75
N GLY A 122 -4.69 -10.19 5.69
CA GLY A 122 -4.31 -8.84 5.24
C GLY A 122 -3.40 -8.10 6.22
N LEU A 123 -2.70 -8.83 7.09
CA LEU A 123 -1.94 -8.25 8.21
C LEU A 123 -0.53 -7.79 7.84
N ASN A 124 -0.09 -7.95 6.58
CA ASN A 124 1.15 -7.32 6.13
C ASN A 124 0.81 -6.06 5.30
N PRO A 125 0.98 -4.85 5.85
CA PRO A 125 0.70 -3.63 5.11
C PRO A 125 1.71 -3.41 3.97
N VAL A 126 1.20 -2.99 2.82
CA VAL A 126 1.95 -2.61 1.62
C VAL A 126 1.43 -1.27 1.13
N VAL A 127 2.30 -0.29 0.94
CA VAL A 127 1.94 0.95 0.22
C VAL A 127 1.95 0.66 -1.26
N VAL A 128 0.92 1.14 -1.96
CA VAL A 128 0.85 1.18 -3.41
C VAL A 128 0.81 2.63 -3.83
N THR A 129 1.74 3.03 -4.69
CA THR A 129 1.77 4.33 -5.35
C THR A 129 1.56 4.12 -6.84
N ALA A 130 0.54 4.76 -7.40
CA ALA A 130 0.29 4.83 -8.82
C ALA A 130 0.57 6.25 -9.31
N VAL A 131 1.50 6.41 -10.26
CA VAL A 131 1.80 7.69 -10.90
C VAL A 131 1.27 7.64 -12.32
N LEU A 132 0.35 8.54 -12.63
CA LEU A 132 -0.30 8.66 -13.92
C LEU A 132 0.34 9.81 -14.69
N SER A 133 0.79 9.54 -15.91
CA SER A 133 1.39 10.53 -16.79
C SER A 133 0.73 10.46 -18.17
N PRO A 134 0.41 11.60 -18.79
CA PRO A 134 -0.17 11.61 -20.13
C PRO A 134 0.86 11.10 -21.15
N ALA A 135 0.43 10.25 -22.09
CA ALA A 135 1.24 9.79 -23.19
C ALA A 135 0.90 10.54 -24.49
N ARG A 136 1.83 10.49 -25.46
CA ARG A 136 1.70 11.23 -26.74
C ARG A 136 0.58 10.71 -27.63
N ASP A 137 0.19 9.46 -27.46
CA ASP A 137 -0.87 8.79 -28.23
C ASP A 137 -2.28 9.02 -27.66
N GLY A 138 -2.41 9.87 -26.63
CA GLY A 138 -3.68 10.13 -25.95
C GLY A 138 -4.06 9.06 -24.93
N SER A 139 -3.20 8.08 -24.68
CA SER A 139 -3.31 7.16 -23.54
C SER A 139 -2.68 7.78 -22.28
N VAL A 140 -2.86 7.10 -21.15
CA VAL A 140 -2.26 7.45 -19.86
C VAL A 140 -1.41 6.30 -19.40
N GLN A 141 -0.13 6.57 -19.14
CA GLN A 141 0.77 5.60 -18.54
C GLN A 141 0.61 5.64 -17.03
N VAL A 142 0.33 4.48 -16.44
CA VAL A 142 0.20 4.28 -15.01
C VAL A 142 1.41 3.49 -14.54
N ALA A 143 2.39 4.18 -13.98
CA ALA A 143 3.52 3.54 -13.31
C ALA A 143 3.11 3.17 -11.88
N LEU A 144 3.30 1.91 -11.53
CA LEU A 144 2.96 1.36 -10.24
C LEU A 144 4.22 1.04 -9.47
N ARG A 145 4.24 1.41 -8.19
CA ARG A 145 5.22 0.96 -7.22
C ARG A 145 4.49 0.43 -6.01
N THR A 146 4.94 -0.71 -5.53
CA THR A 146 4.46 -1.31 -4.29
C THR A 146 5.64 -1.49 -3.34
N ALA A 147 5.42 -1.19 -2.06
CA ALA A 147 6.44 -1.32 -1.04
C ALA A 147 5.87 -1.92 0.23
N GLY A 148 6.50 -3.00 0.69
CA GLY A 148 6.14 -3.74 1.89
C GLY A 148 7.37 -3.99 2.77
N ARG A 149 7.15 -4.68 3.89
CA ARG A 149 8.24 -5.29 4.67
C ARG A 149 8.19 -6.80 4.54
N GLU A 150 9.36 -7.37 4.31
CA GLU A 150 9.55 -8.80 4.30
C GLU A 150 9.49 -9.35 5.74
N GLY A 151 8.77 -10.46 5.90
CA GLY A 151 8.65 -11.14 7.19
C GLY A 151 9.84 -12.05 7.47
N LEU A 152 9.78 -12.81 8.57
CA LEU A 152 10.75 -13.87 8.87
C LEU A 152 10.80 -14.92 7.74
N ILE A 153 9.67 -15.16 7.10
CA ILE A 153 9.54 -16.06 5.95
C ILE A 153 9.35 -15.20 4.72
N LYS A 154 10.23 -15.38 3.72
CA LYS A 154 10.14 -14.68 2.44
C LYS A 154 8.82 -14.97 1.73
N ARG A 155 8.01 -13.94 1.54
CA ARG A 155 6.68 -14.06 0.91
C ARG A 155 6.42 -13.04 -0.19
N HIS A 156 7.39 -12.18 -0.51
CA HIS A 156 7.29 -11.20 -1.60
C HIS A 156 5.97 -10.39 -1.56
N PRO A 157 5.71 -9.69 -0.43
CA PRO A 157 4.48 -8.94 -0.26
C PRO A 157 4.28 -7.85 -1.33
N ALA A 158 5.34 -7.20 -1.80
CA ALA A 158 5.24 -6.16 -2.82
C ALA A 158 4.78 -6.76 -4.16
N ASP A 159 5.42 -7.83 -4.63
CA ASP A 159 5.02 -8.52 -5.88
C ASP A 159 3.56 -8.97 -5.85
N LYS A 160 3.09 -9.49 -4.70
CA LYS A 160 1.69 -9.92 -4.54
C LYS A 160 0.72 -8.75 -4.60
N ALA A 161 1.05 -7.63 -3.98
CA ALA A 161 0.23 -6.43 -4.05
C ALA A 161 0.20 -5.89 -5.49
N LEU A 162 1.35 -5.84 -6.16
CA LEU A 162 1.46 -5.37 -7.53
C LEU A 162 0.61 -6.23 -8.47
N ALA A 163 0.73 -7.56 -8.38
CA ALA A 163 -0.07 -8.50 -9.17
C ALA A 163 -1.58 -8.30 -8.95
N LYS A 164 -2.00 -8.11 -7.68
CA LYS A 164 -3.41 -7.85 -7.34
C LYS A 164 -3.93 -6.56 -7.97
N VAL A 165 -3.15 -5.47 -7.90
CA VAL A 165 -3.53 -4.17 -8.47
C VAL A 165 -3.58 -4.23 -10.00
N ILE A 166 -2.57 -4.83 -10.64
CA ILE A 166 -2.54 -5.00 -12.10
C ILE A 166 -3.72 -5.85 -12.57
N ALA A 167 -4.03 -6.95 -11.88
CA ALA A 167 -5.20 -7.78 -12.20
C ALA A 167 -6.50 -6.96 -12.12
N ALA A 168 -6.71 -6.22 -11.04
CA ALA A 168 -7.91 -5.39 -10.86
C ALA A 168 -8.03 -4.28 -11.92
N LEU A 169 -6.92 -3.65 -12.30
CA LEU A 169 -6.90 -2.66 -13.40
C LEU A 169 -7.23 -3.31 -14.74
N ASN A 170 -6.69 -4.51 -15.01
CA ASN A 170 -6.97 -5.23 -16.24
C ASN A 170 -8.42 -5.71 -16.33
N ASP A 171 -9.02 -6.13 -15.22
CA ASP A 171 -10.44 -6.50 -15.19
C ASP A 171 -11.33 -5.31 -15.50
N ARG A 172 -10.99 -4.11 -14.96
CA ARG A 172 -11.72 -2.87 -15.28
C ARG A 172 -11.59 -2.45 -16.74
N ARG A 173 -10.47 -2.75 -17.41
CA ARG A 173 -10.29 -2.49 -18.85
C ARG A 173 -11.19 -3.36 -19.73
N ARG A 174 -11.50 -4.58 -19.29
CA ARG A 174 -12.32 -5.52 -20.08
C ARG A 174 -13.82 -5.19 -20.04
N GLY A 175 -14.26 -4.32 -19.12
CA GLY A 175 -15.68 -4.07 -18.87
C GLY A 175 -16.38 -5.30 -18.29
N PRO A 176 -17.62 -5.18 -17.79
CA PRO A 176 -18.42 -6.37 -17.49
C PRO A 176 -18.65 -7.11 -18.81
N ASP A 177 -18.30 -8.40 -18.86
CA ASP A 177 -18.79 -9.28 -19.93
C ASP A 177 -20.32 -9.19 -19.90
N VAL A 178 -20.89 -8.48 -20.88
CA VAL A 178 -22.33 -8.50 -21.12
C VAL A 178 -22.61 -9.89 -21.69
N VAL A 179 -22.89 -10.83 -20.79
CA VAL A 179 -23.54 -12.09 -21.16
C VAL A 179 -24.95 -11.70 -21.60
N ALA A 180 -25.11 -11.60 -22.92
CA ALA A 180 -26.39 -11.44 -23.60
C ALA A 180 -27.25 -12.70 -23.46
#